data_AF-A0A133VHV4-F1
#
_entry.id   AF-A0A133VHV4-F1
#
_cell.length_a   1.000
_cell.length_b   1.000
_cell.length_c   1.000
_cell.angle_alpha   90.00
_cell.angle_beta   90.00
_cell.angle_gamma   90.00
#
_symmetry.space_group_name_H-M   'P 1'
#
loop_
_entity.id
_entity.type
_entity.pdbx_description
1 polymer ?
#
loop_
_entity_poly.entity_id
_entity_poly.type
_entity_poly.pdbx_seq_one_letter_code
_entity_poly.pdbx_strand_id
1 'polypeptide(L)'
;MDFRKALSKTDFHVALLIGIHISSAVFYSLFSLKYDILILILLFQFLIIYLNRGKKPEMLKLAVIGITAGYVELIADFFLVSIGSLKYNPIEMFIWKSPLYMPFIWNFVIFEIGYIAVRLDEKIGRIKSAILTGLLAVLFVGGMEVLASDQNMWWYEKAALATFNQVPMYILLGEGLMFAILIFVVVDKKIITFSRLILNVNHSDNTLYKKLLKSMDKGMIFGLIILLFYIVSYYLLRLFTFLT
;
A
#
# COMPACT_ATOMS: atom_id res chain seq x y z
N MET A 1 15.33 -28.19 8.18
CA MET A 1 13.95 -27.65 8.20
C MET A 1 13.30 -28.04 6.88
N ASP A 2 12.27 -28.87 6.90
CA ASP A 2 11.66 -29.40 5.67
C ASP A 2 10.76 -28.34 5.01
N PHE A 3 11.24 -27.72 3.94
CA PHE A 3 10.51 -26.72 3.15
C PHE A 3 9.25 -27.28 2.48
N ARG A 4 9.03 -28.61 2.49
CA ARG A 4 7.84 -29.23 1.87
C ARG A 4 6.60 -29.25 2.76
N LYS A 5 6.74 -28.93 4.06
CA LYS A 5 5.58 -28.62 4.93
C LYS A 5 5.06 -27.18 4.76
N ALA A 6 5.61 -26.39 3.84
CA ALA A 6 5.84 -24.96 4.12
C ALA A 6 4.95 -23.90 3.44
N LEU A 7 3.93 -24.23 2.66
CA LEU A 7 2.99 -23.23 2.12
C LEU A 7 1.55 -23.75 2.26
N SER A 8 0.74 -23.02 3.01
CA SER A 8 -0.70 -23.27 3.06
C SER A 8 -1.32 -23.01 1.68
N LYS A 9 -2.51 -23.57 1.43
CA LYS A 9 -3.33 -23.19 0.26
C LYS A 9 -3.49 -21.66 0.17
N THR A 10 -3.61 -21.02 1.32
CA THR A 10 -3.42 -19.57 1.57
C THR A 10 -2.27 -18.95 0.80
N ASP A 11 -1.08 -19.34 1.22
CA ASP A 11 0.17 -18.78 0.75
C ASP A 11 0.31 -18.97 -0.76
N PHE A 12 -0.14 -20.10 -1.31
CA PHE A 12 -0.14 -20.36 -2.75
C PHE A 12 -1.01 -19.37 -3.54
N HIS A 13 -2.25 -19.10 -3.11
CA HIS A 13 -3.12 -18.16 -3.83
C HIS A 13 -2.58 -16.73 -3.76
N VAL A 14 -2.02 -16.32 -2.62
CA VAL A 14 -1.42 -14.98 -2.49
C VAL A 14 -0.16 -14.88 -3.34
N ALA A 15 0.68 -15.91 -3.36
CA ALA A 15 1.86 -15.94 -4.24
C ALA A 15 1.48 -15.89 -5.72
N LEU A 16 0.42 -16.61 -6.12
CA LEU A 16 -0.12 -16.54 -7.48
C LEU A 16 -0.64 -15.15 -7.82
N LEU A 17 -1.35 -14.50 -6.88
CA LEU A 17 -1.85 -13.14 -7.03
C LEU A 17 -0.69 -12.14 -7.26
N ILE A 18 0.34 -12.22 -6.43
CA ILE A 18 1.57 -11.41 -6.57
C ILE A 18 2.24 -11.67 -7.92
N GLY A 19 2.35 -12.95 -8.31
CA GLY A 19 2.95 -13.33 -9.59
C GLY A 19 2.18 -12.78 -10.79
N ILE A 20 0.84 -12.85 -10.76
CA ILE A 20 -0.01 -12.26 -11.80
C ILE A 20 0.19 -10.75 -11.86
N HIS A 21 0.18 -10.06 -10.73
CA HIS A 21 0.34 -8.60 -10.70
C HIS A 21 1.68 -8.14 -11.26
N ILE A 22 2.79 -8.72 -10.80
CA ILE A 22 4.13 -8.38 -11.32
C ILE A 22 4.20 -8.69 -12.82
N SER A 23 3.71 -9.86 -13.24
CA SER A 23 3.74 -10.25 -14.66
C SER A 23 2.91 -9.32 -15.51
N SER A 24 1.73 -8.91 -15.03
CA SER A 24 0.87 -7.93 -15.69
C SER A 24 1.57 -6.57 -15.79
N ALA A 25 2.12 -6.05 -14.69
CA ALA A 25 2.83 -4.77 -14.68
C ALA A 25 3.99 -4.73 -15.70
N VAL A 26 4.81 -5.80 -15.71
CA VAL A 26 5.90 -5.95 -16.68
C VAL A 26 5.37 -6.07 -18.11
N PHE A 27 4.34 -6.90 -18.34
CA PHE A 27 3.74 -7.08 -19.67
C PHE A 27 3.19 -5.75 -20.20
N TYR A 28 2.39 -5.02 -19.42
CA TYR A 28 1.87 -3.72 -19.81
C TYR A 28 3.00 -2.73 -20.12
N SER A 29 4.05 -2.72 -19.29
CA SER A 29 5.23 -1.89 -19.54
C SER A 29 5.94 -2.22 -20.86
N LEU A 30 6.12 -3.50 -21.18
CA LEU A 30 6.82 -3.93 -22.40
C LEU A 30 6.02 -3.65 -23.68
N PHE A 31 4.69 -3.75 -23.62
CA PHE A 31 3.83 -3.63 -24.80
C PHE A 31 3.18 -2.25 -24.96
N SER A 32 3.50 -1.29 -24.07
CA SER A 32 2.92 0.07 -24.09
C SER A 32 1.39 0.06 -24.18
N LEU A 33 0.77 -0.98 -23.64
CA LEU A 33 -0.67 -1.11 -23.59
C LEU A 33 -1.15 -0.16 -22.50
N LYS A 34 -2.11 0.71 -22.85
CA LYS A 34 -2.75 1.57 -21.85
C LYS A 34 -3.23 0.69 -20.70
N TYR A 35 -2.70 0.97 -19.51
CA TYR A 35 -3.03 0.26 -18.29
C TYR A 35 -4.55 0.31 -18.09
N ASP A 36 -5.26 -0.78 -18.38
CA ASP A 36 -6.64 -0.91 -17.94
C ASP A 36 -6.61 -1.35 -16.47
N ILE A 37 -6.03 -0.49 -15.64
CA ILE A 37 -5.74 -0.73 -14.23
C ILE A 37 -7.01 -1.06 -13.46
N LEU A 38 -8.15 -0.59 -13.99
CA LEU A 38 -9.49 -0.93 -13.56
C LEU A 38 -9.75 -2.44 -13.64
N ILE A 39 -9.38 -3.11 -14.73
CA ILE A 39 -9.53 -4.57 -14.87
C ILE A 39 -8.67 -5.30 -13.84
N LEU A 40 -7.43 -4.86 -13.63
CA LEU A 40 -6.52 -5.46 -12.66
C LEU A 40 -7.05 -5.29 -11.22
N ILE A 41 -7.55 -4.10 -10.90
CA ILE A 41 -8.22 -3.79 -9.63
C ILE A 41 -9.46 -4.65 -9.46
N LEU A 42 -10.31 -4.78 -10.49
CA LEU A 42 -11.53 -5.58 -10.43
C LEU A 42 -11.22 -7.06 -10.21
N LEU A 43 -10.22 -7.60 -10.91
CA LEU A 43 -9.75 -8.97 -10.73
C LEU A 43 -9.18 -9.19 -9.32
N PHE A 44 -8.44 -8.21 -8.81
CA PHE A 44 -7.93 -8.26 -7.44
C PHE A 44 -9.04 -8.21 -6.39
N GLN A 45 -10.00 -7.29 -6.52
CA GLN A 45 -11.16 -7.21 -5.62
C GLN A 45 -11.97 -8.51 -5.68
N PHE A 46 -12.17 -9.08 -6.88
CA PHE A 46 -12.81 -10.37 -7.04
C PHE A 46 -12.04 -11.49 -6.32
N LEU A 47 -10.71 -11.50 -6.41
CA LEU A 47 -9.87 -12.50 -5.77
C LEU A 47 -9.84 -12.34 -4.25
N ILE A 48 -9.84 -11.11 -3.71
CA ILE A 48 -10.05 -10.86 -2.27
C ILE A 48 -11.41 -11.42 -1.84
N ILE A 49 -12.48 -11.13 -2.56
CA ILE A 49 -13.83 -11.63 -2.27
C ILE A 49 -13.85 -13.17 -2.29
N TYR A 50 -13.21 -13.79 -3.28
CA TYR A 50 -13.08 -15.24 -3.39
C TYR A 50 -12.31 -15.83 -2.19
N LEU A 51 -11.19 -15.24 -1.80
CA LEU A 51 -10.39 -15.70 -0.66
C LEU A 51 -11.13 -15.50 0.67
N ASN A 52 -11.97 -14.47 0.77
CA ASN A 52 -12.82 -14.21 1.93
C ASN A 52 -13.99 -15.19 2.06
N ARG A 53 -14.48 -15.78 0.96
CA ARG A 53 -15.44 -16.91 1.02
C ARG A 53 -14.85 -18.13 1.74
N GLY A 54 -13.52 -18.24 1.80
CA GLY A 54 -12.80 -19.23 2.60
C GLY A 54 -12.74 -18.95 4.11
N LYS A 55 -13.46 -17.93 4.61
CA LYS A 55 -13.53 -17.53 6.03
C LYS A 55 -12.18 -17.21 6.68
N LYS A 56 -11.29 -16.52 5.97
CA LYS A 56 -9.99 -16.06 6.53
C LYS A 56 -10.08 -14.61 7.00
N PRO A 57 -10.42 -14.35 8.28
CA PRO A 57 -10.65 -12.98 8.76
C PRO A 57 -9.40 -12.10 8.69
N GLU A 58 -8.20 -12.66 8.64
CA GLU A 58 -6.94 -11.91 8.48
C GLU A 58 -6.86 -11.20 7.14
N MET A 59 -7.32 -11.83 6.06
CA MET A 59 -7.24 -11.29 4.70
C MET A 59 -8.23 -10.14 4.51
N LEU A 60 -9.44 -10.30 5.03
CA LEU A 60 -10.44 -9.23 5.05
C LEU A 60 -9.95 -8.02 5.88
N LYS A 61 -9.26 -8.24 7.00
CA LYS A 61 -8.67 -7.15 7.78
C LYS A 61 -7.63 -6.37 6.98
N LEU A 62 -6.73 -7.07 6.28
CA LEU A 62 -5.72 -6.44 5.43
C LEU A 62 -6.35 -5.64 4.28
N ALA A 63 -7.37 -6.19 3.62
CA ALA A 63 -8.10 -5.47 2.57
C ALA A 63 -8.80 -4.21 3.10
N VAL A 64 -9.40 -4.27 4.30
CA VAL A 64 -10.02 -3.10 4.92
C VAL A 64 -8.99 -2.05 5.35
N ILE A 65 -7.85 -2.49 5.92
CA ILE A 65 -6.73 -1.60 6.25
C ILE A 65 -6.24 -0.92 4.98
N GLY A 66 -6.01 -1.70 3.92
CA GLY A 66 -5.48 -1.24 2.64
C GLY A 66 -6.38 -0.21 1.97
N ILE A 67 -7.67 -0.51 1.80
CA ILE A 67 -8.59 0.45 1.17
C ILE A 67 -8.75 1.72 1.99
N THR A 68 -8.81 1.61 3.33
CA THR A 68 -8.96 2.79 4.19
C THR A 68 -7.70 3.65 4.15
N ALA A 69 -6.52 3.05 4.22
CA ALA A 69 -5.26 3.75 4.07
C ALA A 69 -5.14 4.40 2.69
N GLY A 70 -5.55 3.71 1.63
CA GLY A 70 -5.56 4.23 0.26
C GLY A 70 -6.45 5.47 0.09
N TYR A 71 -7.58 5.56 0.80
CA TYR A 71 -8.40 6.77 0.81
C TYR A 71 -7.76 7.92 1.60
N VAL A 72 -7.14 7.62 2.74
CA VAL A 72 -6.39 8.64 3.50
C VAL A 72 -5.20 9.15 2.70
N GLU A 73 -4.60 8.29 1.88
CA GLU A 73 -3.44 8.63 1.08
C GLU A 73 -3.70 9.67 -0.01
N LEU A 74 -4.95 9.83 -0.43
CA LEU A 74 -5.35 10.94 -1.30
C LEU A 74 -4.95 12.32 -0.72
N ILE A 75 -4.82 12.44 0.61
CA ILE A 75 -4.35 13.66 1.28
C ILE A 75 -2.85 13.87 1.04
N ALA A 76 -2.04 12.82 1.07
CA ALA A 76 -0.60 12.96 0.86
C ALA A 76 -0.29 13.17 -0.62
N ASP A 77 -0.96 12.46 -1.53
CA ASP A 77 -0.93 12.76 -2.96
C ASP A 77 -1.31 14.22 -3.22
N PHE A 78 -2.40 14.71 -2.62
CA PHE A 78 -2.80 16.12 -2.74
C PHE A 78 -1.68 17.06 -2.30
N PHE A 79 -1.01 16.78 -1.18
CA PHE A 79 0.13 17.55 -0.72
C PHE A 79 1.26 17.56 -1.75
N LEU A 80 1.67 16.38 -2.26
CA LEU A 80 2.74 16.23 -3.24
C LEU A 80 2.43 16.89 -4.59
N VAL A 81 1.18 16.82 -5.05
CA VAL A 81 0.71 17.53 -6.24
C VAL A 81 0.70 19.04 -6.01
N SER A 82 0.25 19.49 -4.84
CA SER A 82 0.14 20.93 -4.52
C SER A 82 1.49 21.64 -4.46
N ILE A 83 2.53 20.95 -3.99
CA ILE A 83 3.91 21.48 -3.99
C ILE A 83 4.62 21.28 -5.35
N GLY A 84 3.93 20.68 -6.33
CA GLY A 84 4.43 20.41 -7.67
C GLY A 84 5.53 19.36 -7.72
N SER A 85 5.59 18.45 -6.73
CA SER A 85 6.56 17.35 -6.73
C SER A 85 6.06 16.17 -7.53
N LEU A 86 4.76 15.87 -7.44
CA LEU A 86 4.09 14.76 -8.12
C LEU A 86 3.16 15.29 -9.21
N LYS A 87 3.16 14.64 -10.37
CA LYS A 87 2.23 14.91 -11.47
C LYS A 87 1.58 13.62 -11.93
N TYR A 88 0.30 13.71 -12.27
CA TYR A 88 -0.49 12.63 -12.85
C TYR A 88 -0.83 12.92 -14.31
N ASN A 89 -1.09 11.86 -15.07
CA ASN A 89 -1.64 11.99 -16.41
C ASN A 89 -3.03 12.65 -16.37
N PRO A 90 -3.23 13.77 -17.11
CA PRO A 90 -4.49 14.51 -17.06
C PRO A 90 -5.68 13.79 -17.71
N ILE A 91 -5.45 12.69 -18.46
CA ILE A 91 -6.49 11.93 -19.16
C ILE A 91 -7.23 10.96 -18.22
N GLU A 92 -6.66 10.69 -17.05
CA GLU A 92 -7.25 9.77 -16.07
C GLU A 92 -8.52 10.34 -15.43
N MET A 93 -9.36 9.45 -14.88
CA MET A 93 -10.44 9.89 -13.99
C MET A 93 -9.87 10.24 -12.63
N PHE A 94 -10.21 11.39 -12.07
CA PHE A 94 -9.67 11.87 -10.80
C PHE A 94 -10.70 11.81 -9.66
N ILE A 95 -10.21 11.50 -8.47
CA ILE A 95 -10.84 11.84 -7.19
C ILE A 95 -9.94 12.87 -6.50
N TRP A 96 -10.47 14.08 -6.33
CA TRP A 96 -9.72 15.22 -5.81
C TRP A 96 -8.51 15.63 -6.68
N LYS A 97 -7.29 15.16 -6.36
CA LYS A 97 -6.05 15.41 -7.14
C LYS A 97 -5.30 14.13 -7.52
N SER A 98 -5.83 12.96 -7.19
CA SER A 98 -5.26 11.66 -7.58
C SER A 98 -6.19 10.93 -8.55
N PRO A 99 -5.66 10.01 -9.36
CA PRO A 99 -6.49 9.10 -10.16
C PRO A 99 -7.45 8.29 -9.28
N LEU A 100 -8.66 8.03 -9.77
CA LEU A 100 -9.73 7.28 -9.09
C LEU A 100 -9.27 5.89 -8.65
N TYR A 101 -8.32 5.30 -9.39
CA TYR A 101 -7.77 4.00 -9.09
C TYR A 101 -6.78 3.98 -7.91
N MET A 102 -6.28 5.13 -7.45
CA MET A 102 -5.20 5.19 -6.46
C MET A 102 -5.52 4.49 -5.12
N PRO A 103 -6.70 4.70 -4.50
CA PRO A 103 -7.03 3.98 -3.26
C PRO A 103 -7.03 2.46 -3.42
N PHE A 104 -7.30 1.97 -4.63
CA PHE A 104 -7.33 0.54 -4.92
C PHE A 104 -5.94 -0.03 -5.19
N ILE A 105 -5.03 0.73 -5.80
CA ILE A 105 -3.60 0.36 -5.88
C ILE A 105 -3.02 0.24 -4.47
N TRP A 106 -3.28 1.21 -3.60
CA TRP A 106 -2.83 1.13 -2.21
C TRP A 106 -3.42 -0.04 -1.45
N ASN A 107 -4.71 -0.34 -1.66
CA ASN A 107 -5.32 -1.55 -1.11
C ASN A 107 -4.57 -2.81 -1.54
N PHE A 108 -4.21 -2.87 -2.82
CA PHE A 108 -3.47 -3.97 -3.41
C PHE A 108 -2.09 -4.16 -2.76
N VAL A 109 -1.26 -3.12 -2.78
CA VAL A 109 0.11 -3.15 -2.24
C VAL A 109 0.10 -3.46 -0.74
N ILE A 110 -0.79 -2.83 0.03
CA ILE A 110 -0.89 -3.07 1.48
C ILE A 110 -1.33 -4.49 1.79
N PHE A 111 -2.23 -5.06 1.00
CA PHE A 111 -2.65 -6.44 1.17
C PHE A 111 -1.50 -7.42 0.92
N GLU A 112 -0.76 -7.28 -0.18
CA GLU A 112 0.34 -8.19 -0.53
C GLU A 112 1.50 -8.10 0.45
N ILE A 113 2.03 -6.89 0.63
CA ILE A 113 3.17 -6.65 1.51
C ILE A 113 2.77 -6.94 2.96
N GLY A 114 1.57 -6.54 3.37
CA GLY A 114 1.04 -6.83 4.71
C GLY A 114 0.85 -8.32 4.96
N TYR A 115 0.40 -9.09 3.96
CA TYR A 115 0.32 -10.54 4.07
C TYR A 115 1.71 -11.15 4.29
N ILE A 116 2.68 -10.77 3.46
CA ILE A 116 4.07 -11.24 3.60
C ILE A 116 4.62 -10.88 4.98
N ALA A 117 4.38 -9.65 5.45
CA ALA A 117 4.82 -9.19 6.76
C ALA A 117 4.28 -10.07 7.89
N VAL A 118 2.99 -10.42 7.86
CA VAL A 118 2.39 -11.32 8.86
C VAL A 118 3.04 -12.70 8.81
N ARG A 119 3.27 -13.25 7.61
CA ARG A 119 3.93 -14.55 7.44
C ARG A 119 5.38 -14.53 7.91
N LEU A 120 6.09 -13.42 7.73
CA LEU A 120 7.44 -13.23 8.25
C LEU A 120 7.44 -13.10 9.78
N ASP A 121 6.50 -12.36 10.38
CA ASP A 121 6.40 -12.22 11.85
C ASP A 121 6.29 -13.59 12.53
N GLU A 122 5.43 -14.46 11.99
CA GLU A 122 5.25 -15.82 12.50
C GLU A 122 6.51 -16.71 12.40
N LYS A 123 7.43 -16.42 11.47
CA LYS A 123 8.61 -17.26 11.21
C LYS A 123 9.89 -16.75 11.84
N ILE A 124 10.11 -15.43 11.80
CA ILE A 124 11.39 -14.80 12.17
C ILE A 124 11.23 -13.69 13.21
N GLY A 125 10.01 -13.43 13.67
CA GLY A 125 9.69 -12.43 14.68
C GLY A 125 9.55 -11.02 14.12
N ARG A 126 8.92 -10.16 14.93
CA ARG A 126 8.37 -8.87 14.49
C ARG A 126 9.39 -7.88 13.96
N ILE A 127 10.51 -7.72 14.65
CA ILE A 127 11.52 -6.74 14.27
C ILE A 127 12.15 -7.12 12.92
N LYS A 128 12.49 -8.40 12.73
CA LYS A 128 13.05 -8.87 11.46
C LYS A 128 12.02 -8.80 10.33
N SER A 129 10.75 -9.13 10.64
CA SER A 129 9.64 -8.94 9.71
C SER A 129 9.54 -7.47 9.27
N ALA A 130 9.48 -6.53 10.21
CA ALA A 130 9.43 -5.10 9.91
C ALA A 130 10.56 -4.63 8.98
N ILE A 131 11.81 -5.01 9.28
CA ILE A 131 12.97 -4.65 8.45
C ILE A 131 12.83 -5.23 7.04
N LEU A 132 12.53 -6.53 6.91
CA LEU A 132 12.39 -7.17 5.61
C LEU A 132 11.20 -6.65 4.81
N THR A 133 10.09 -6.34 5.47
CA THR A 133 8.90 -5.75 4.86
C THR A 133 9.19 -4.35 4.33
N GLY A 134 9.91 -3.52 5.09
CA GLY A 134 10.33 -2.20 4.62
C GLY A 134 11.27 -2.29 3.41
N LEU A 135 12.26 -3.18 3.45
CA LEU A 135 13.15 -3.42 2.30
C LEU A 135 12.39 -3.94 1.07
N LEU A 136 11.45 -4.86 1.28
CA LEU A 136 10.58 -5.37 0.21
C LEU A 136 9.76 -4.24 -0.40
N ALA A 137 9.23 -3.32 0.40
CA ALA A 137 8.48 -2.18 -0.11
C ALA A 137 9.33 -1.24 -0.95
N VAL A 138 10.55 -0.91 -0.51
CA VAL A 138 11.48 -0.09 -1.30
C VAL A 138 11.71 -0.69 -2.69
N LEU A 139 11.91 -2.01 -2.76
CA LEU A 139 12.16 -2.70 -4.03
C LEU A 139 10.89 -2.82 -4.88
N PHE A 140 9.79 -3.25 -4.26
CA PHE A 140 8.55 -3.54 -4.95
C PHE A 140 7.83 -2.27 -5.37
N VAL A 141 7.55 -1.37 -4.43
CA VAL A 141 6.85 -0.11 -4.70
C VAL A 141 7.74 0.79 -5.54
N GLY A 142 9.02 0.94 -5.19
CA GLY A 142 9.97 1.70 -6.01
C GLY A 142 10.11 1.19 -7.45
N GLY A 143 10.06 -0.14 -7.65
CA GLY A 143 10.00 -0.72 -8.99
C GLY A 143 8.71 -0.38 -9.74
N MET A 144 7.56 -0.41 -9.05
CA MET A 144 6.27 -0.02 -9.62
C MET A 144 6.22 1.47 -9.97
N GLU A 145 6.83 2.34 -9.17
CA GLU A 145 6.95 3.78 -9.44
C GLU A 145 7.72 4.05 -10.75
N VAL A 146 8.81 3.32 -11.00
CA VAL A 146 9.57 3.39 -12.26
C VAL A 146 8.70 2.97 -13.45
N LEU A 147 8.02 1.81 -13.33
CA LEU A 147 7.14 1.31 -14.40
C LEU A 147 5.96 2.25 -14.67
N ALA A 148 5.40 2.86 -13.64
CA ALA A 148 4.31 3.83 -13.78
C ALA A 148 4.76 5.12 -14.46
N SER A 149 5.97 5.60 -14.16
CA SER A 149 6.58 6.74 -14.82
C SER A 149 6.82 6.46 -16.31
N ASP A 150 7.39 5.30 -16.65
CA ASP A 150 7.63 4.90 -18.04
C ASP A 150 6.34 4.82 -18.86
N GLN A 151 5.20 4.57 -18.20
CA GLN A 151 3.89 4.46 -18.83
C GLN A 151 3.09 5.75 -18.79
N ASN A 152 3.72 6.87 -18.42
CA ASN A 152 3.10 8.18 -18.27
C ASN A 152 1.86 8.15 -17.37
N MET A 153 1.87 7.35 -16.31
CA MET A 153 0.76 7.33 -15.35
C MET A 153 0.92 8.45 -14.31
N TRP A 154 2.09 8.50 -13.68
CA TRP A 154 2.52 9.57 -12.80
C TRP A 154 4.04 9.70 -12.81
N TRP A 155 4.55 10.89 -12.48
CA TRP A 155 5.99 11.16 -12.45
C TRP A 155 6.33 12.27 -11.45
N TYR A 156 7.61 12.37 -11.10
CA TYR A 156 8.12 13.39 -10.17
C TYR A 156 8.99 14.42 -10.87
N GLU A 157 8.77 15.70 -10.59
CA GLU A 157 9.43 16.82 -11.29
C GLU A 157 10.63 17.39 -10.54
N LYS A 158 10.77 17.08 -9.25
CA LYS A 158 11.82 17.61 -8.36
C LYS A 158 12.45 16.50 -7.55
N ALA A 159 12.97 15.50 -8.24
CA ALA A 159 13.58 14.32 -7.63
C ALA A 159 15.01 14.61 -7.13
N ALA A 160 15.09 15.37 -6.04
CA ALA A 160 16.31 15.48 -5.25
C ALA A 160 16.79 14.07 -4.86
N LEU A 161 18.02 13.70 -5.26
CA LEU A 161 18.58 12.36 -5.08
C LEU A 161 17.62 11.29 -5.63
N ALA A 162 17.44 11.25 -6.94
CA ALA A 162 16.55 10.28 -7.59
C ALA A 162 17.22 8.91 -7.75
N THR A 163 16.47 7.83 -7.49
CA THR A 163 16.87 6.49 -7.96
C THR A 163 16.37 6.33 -9.39
N PHE A 164 17.26 5.86 -10.28
CA PHE A 164 17.00 5.73 -11.73
C PHE A 164 16.54 7.03 -12.43
N ASN A 165 16.86 8.21 -11.88
CA ASN A 165 16.39 9.52 -12.37
C ASN A 165 14.86 9.74 -12.38
N GLN A 166 14.08 8.84 -11.78
CA GLN A 166 12.61 8.89 -11.86
C GLN A 166 11.95 9.02 -10.48
N VAL A 167 12.46 8.30 -9.46
CA VAL A 167 11.80 8.23 -8.15
C VAL A 167 12.64 8.96 -7.09
N PRO A 168 12.10 10.01 -6.44
CA PRO A 168 12.81 10.71 -5.37
C PRO A 168 13.11 9.79 -4.19
N MET A 169 14.32 9.89 -3.60
CA MET A 169 14.67 9.07 -2.42
C MET A 169 13.75 9.27 -1.22
N TYR A 170 13.09 10.44 -1.09
CA TYR A 170 12.12 10.66 -0.01
C TYR A 170 10.88 9.77 -0.14
N ILE A 171 10.50 9.39 -1.36
CA ILE A 171 9.41 8.44 -1.61
C ILE A 171 9.85 7.06 -1.14
N LEU A 172 10.99 6.57 -1.64
CA LEU A 172 11.50 5.23 -1.29
C LEU A 172 11.71 5.07 0.22
N LEU A 173 12.33 6.05 0.88
CA LEU A 173 12.54 6.03 2.32
C LEU A 173 11.21 6.11 3.08
N GLY A 174 10.30 6.99 2.66
CA GLY A 174 8.98 7.13 3.25
C GLY A 174 8.19 5.82 3.19
N GLU A 175 8.12 5.21 2.01
CA GLU A 175 7.43 3.94 1.78
C GLU A 175 8.08 2.79 2.54
N GLY A 176 9.41 2.68 2.51
CA GLY A 176 10.14 1.65 3.26
C GLY A 176 9.86 1.72 4.76
N LEU A 177 9.91 2.91 5.35
CA LEU A 177 9.63 3.11 6.79
C LEU A 177 8.16 2.87 7.13
N MET A 178 7.26 3.37 6.29
CA MET A 178 5.83 3.15 6.40
C MET A 178 5.52 1.64 6.42
N PHE A 179 6.01 0.88 5.44
CA PHE A 179 5.80 -0.56 5.38
C PHE A 179 6.52 -1.34 6.48
N ALA A 180 7.65 -0.86 6.99
CA ALA A 180 8.26 -1.43 8.19
C ALA A 180 7.34 -1.32 9.41
N ILE A 181 6.57 -0.23 9.52
CA ILE A 181 5.61 -0.01 10.61
C ILE A 181 4.31 -0.80 10.41
N LEU A 182 3.96 -1.17 9.17
CA LEU A 182 2.72 -1.87 8.84
C LEU A 182 2.47 -3.11 9.71
N ILE A 183 3.50 -3.91 10.00
CA ILE A 183 3.33 -5.13 10.82
C ILE A 183 2.84 -4.82 12.24
N PHE A 184 3.30 -3.72 12.83
CA PHE A 184 2.85 -3.27 14.15
C PHE A 184 1.39 -2.83 14.09
N VAL A 185 1.00 -2.08 13.05
CA VAL A 185 -0.40 -1.67 12.86
C VAL A 185 -1.30 -2.88 12.65
N VAL A 186 -0.89 -3.86 11.84
CA VAL A 186 -1.69 -5.04 11.51
C VAL A 186 -1.87 -5.94 12.74
N VAL A 187 -0.80 -6.22 13.49
CA VAL A 187 -0.83 -7.23 14.56
C VAL A 187 -1.25 -6.65 15.91
N ASP A 188 -1.04 -5.35 16.17
CA ASP A 188 -1.37 -4.77 17.48
C ASP A 188 -2.88 -4.83 17.78
N LYS A 189 -3.20 -5.29 18.99
CA LYS A 189 -4.58 -5.41 19.47
C LYS A 189 -5.04 -4.13 20.18
N LYS A 190 -4.18 -3.17 20.48
CA LYS A 190 -4.55 -1.94 21.19
C LYS A 190 -4.65 -0.77 20.22
N ILE A 191 -5.84 -0.58 19.64
CA ILE A 191 -6.10 0.56 18.74
C ILE A 191 -7.37 1.28 19.19
N ILE A 192 -7.25 2.61 19.28
CA ILE A 192 -8.31 3.56 19.62
C ILE A 192 -9.33 3.58 18.48
N THR A 193 -10.62 3.50 18.81
CA THR A 193 -11.68 3.31 17.82
C THR A 193 -12.21 4.63 17.27
N PHE A 194 -11.51 5.21 16.29
CA PHE A 194 -11.89 6.46 15.62
C PHE A 194 -13.20 6.32 14.83
N SER A 195 -13.37 5.19 14.17
CA SER A 195 -14.54 4.79 13.39
C SER A 195 -15.84 4.76 14.20
N ARG A 196 -15.77 4.53 15.52
CA ARG A 196 -16.94 4.65 16.41
C ARG A 196 -17.41 6.09 16.57
N LEU A 197 -16.49 7.06 16.56
CA LEU A 197 -16.83 8.48 16.64
C LEU A 197 -17.49 8.94 15.33
N ILE A 198 -17.00 8.47 14.18
CA ILE A 198 -17.47 8.92 12.86
C ILE A 198 -18.81 8.28 12.50
N LEU A 199 -18.96 6.98 12.70
CA LEU A 199 -20.12 6.26 12.18
C LEU A 199 -21.36 6.39 13.08
N ASN A 200 -21.23 6.92 14.30
CA ASN A 200 -22.31 7.04 15.30
C ASN A 200 -23.17 5.76 15.41
N VAL A 201 -22.56 4.59 15.21
CA VAL A 201 -23.29 3.32 15.14
C VAL A 201 -23.39 2.73 16.53
N ASN A 202 -24.56 2.94 17.14
CA ASN A 202 -24.99 2.29 18.37
C ASN A 202 -25.65 0.94 18.05
N HIS A 203 -24.98 0.03 17.34
CA HIS A 203 -25.54 -1.29 17.03
C HIS A 203 -24.60 -2.49 17.11
N SER A 204 -25.07 -3.43 17.94
CA SER A 204 -24.98 -4.89 17.91
C SER A 204 -23.66 -5.57 18.29
N ASP A 205 -23.81 -6.68 19.02
CA ASP A 205 -22.79 -7.64 19.40
C ASP A 205 -22.18 -8.44 18.24
N ASN A 206 -22.31 -7.93 17.01
CA ASN A 206 -21.71 -8.56 15.84
C ASN A 206 -20.17 -8.46 15.91
N THR A 207 -19.57 -9.60 16.26
CA THR A 207 -18.11 -9.73 16.44
C THR A 207 -17.35 -9.46 15.13
N LEU A 208 -17.93 -9.74 13.96
CA LEU A 208 -17.32 -9.42 12.68
C LEU A 208 -17.30 -7.92 12.44
N TYR A 209 -18.42 -7.24 12.65
CA TYR A 209 -18.51 -5.79 12.50
C TYR A 209 -17.51 -5.05 13.39
N LYS A 210 -17.42 -5.42 14.68
CA LYS A 210 -16.41 -4.88 15.62
C LYS A 210 -14.98 -5.10 15.13
N LYS A 211 -14.68 -6.21 14.46
CA LYS A 211 -13.36 -6.49 13.85
C LYS A 211 -13.10 -5.60 12.63
N LEU A 212 -14.10 -5.34 11.80
CA LEU A 212 -13.97 -4.49 10.61
C LEU A 212 -13.75 -3.03 10.98
N LEU A 213 -14.50 -2.49 11.93
CA LEU A 213 -14.29 -1.12 12.43
C LEU A 213 -12.86 -0.90 12.92
N LYS A 214 -12.35 -1.85 13.72
CA LYS A 214 -10.96 -1.82 14.18
C LYS A 214 -9.94 -1.88 13.04
N SER A 215 -10.26 -2.59 11.96
CA SER A 215 -9.44 -2.58 10.74
C SER A 215 -9.50 -1.27 9.98
N MET A 216 -10.64 -0.59 9.97
CA MET A 216 -10.74 0.76 9.42
C MET A 216 -9.89 1.73 10.24
N ASP A 217 -9.94 1.67 11.58
CA ASP A 217 -9.09 2.51 12.45
C ASP A 217 -7.60 2.27 12.19
N LYS A 218 -7.20 1.00 12.06
CA LYS A 218 -5.85 0.62 11.67
C LYS A 218 -5.46 1.25 10.34
N GLY A 219 -6.35 1.16 9.34
CA GLY A 219 -6.13 1.78 8.03
C GLY A 219 -6.03 3.29 8.09
N MET A 220 -6.85 3.96 8.93
CA MET A 220 -6.75 5.41 9.14
C MET A 220 -5.43 5.81 9.80
N ILE A 221 -5.03 5.11 10.87
CA ILE A 221 -3.76 5.35 11.55
C ILE A 221 -2.61 5.13 10.58
N PHE A 222 -2.65 4.03 9.81
CA PHE A 222 -1.64 3.75 8.81
C PHE A 222 -1.60 4.85 7.75
N GLY A 223 -2.74 5.26 7.21
CA GLY A 223 -2.91 6.38 6.28
C GLY A 223 -2.28 7.69 6.78
N LEU A 224 -2.53 8.05 8.05
CA LEU A 224 -1.93 9.24 8.67
C LEU A 224 -0.42 9.10 8.84
N ILE A 225 0.06 7.88 9.10
CA ILE A 225 1.50 7.57 9.12
C ILE A 225 2.09 7.80 7.72
N ILE A 226 1.42 7.36 6.64
CA ILE A 226 1.85 7.60 5.26
C ILE A 226 2.06 9.10 5.03
N LEU A 227 1.01 9.89 5.31
CA LEU A 227 1.01 11.34 5.17
C LEU A 227 2.17 11.98 5.94
N LEU A 228 2.35 11.60 7.21
CA LEU A 228 3.42 12.12 8.04
C LEU A 228 4.79 11.80 7.46
N PHE A 229 5.02 10.57 6.99
CA PHE A 229 6.30 10.17 6.42
C PHE A 229 6.60 10.90 5.12
N TYR A 230 5.62 11.13 4.25
CA TYR A 230 5.86 11.93 3.05
C TYR A 230 6.18 13.37 3.36
N ILE A 231 5.45 14.00 4.28
CA ILE A 231 5.72 15.39 4.71
C ILE A 231 7.13 15.49 5.31
N VAL A 232 7.45 14.64 6.29
CA VAL A 232 8.74 14.68 7.00
C VAL A 232 9.89 14.36 6.04
N SER A 233 9.78 13.30 5.24
CA SER A 233 10.85 12.90 4.32
C SER A 233 11.09 13.97 3.25
N TYR A 234 10.03 14.60 2.74
CA TYR A 234 10.15 15.73 1.81
C TYR A 234 10.91 16.90 2.44
N TYR A 235 10.51 17.37 3.63
CA TYR A 235 11.17 18.51 4.26
C TYR A 235 12.59 18.20 4.71
N LEU A 236 12.86 16.99 5.22
CA LEU A 236 14.22 16.57 5.58
C LEU A 236 15.14 16.61 4.37
N LEU A 237 14.75 15.98 3.25
CA LEU A 237 15.59 15.94 2.05
C LEU A 237 15.72 17.31 1.38
N ARG A 238 14.70 18.15 1.47
CA ARG A 238 14.78 19.54 0.99
C ARG A 238 15.79 20.37 1.79
N LEU A 239 15.94 20.12 3.09
CA LEU A 239 17.00 20.78 3.89
C LEU A 239 18.40 20.40 3.40
N PHE A 240 18.59 19.15 2.97
CA PHE A 240 19.88 18.70 2.45
C PHE A 240 20.21 19.23 1.05
N THR A 241 19.20 19.48 0.19
CA THR A 241 19.43 20.03 -1.16
C THR A 241 19.61 21.54 -1.21
N PHE A 242 19.25 22.30 -0.17
CA PHE A 242 19.63 23.71 -0.04
C PHE A 242 21.06 23.90 0.48
N LEU A 243 21.72 22.84 0.96
CA LEU A 243 23.08 22.86 1.50
C LEU A 243 24.14 22.43 0.46
N THR A 244 23.74 22.23 -0.79
CA THR A 244 24.59 21.86 -1.95
C THR A 244 24.29 22.77 -3.12
#